data_AF-D5WW12-F1
#
_entry.id   AF-D5WW12-F1
#
_cell.length_a   1.000
_cell.length_b   1.000
_cell.length_c   1.000
_cell.angle_alpha   90.00
_cell.angle_beta   90.00
_cell.angle_gamma   90.00
#
_symmetry.space_group_name_H-M   'P 1'
#
loop_
_entity.id
_entity.type
_entity.pdbx_description
1 polymer ?
#
loop_
_entity_poly.entity_id
_entity_poly.type
_entity_poly.pdbx_seq_one_letter_code
_entity_poly.pdbx_strand_id
1 'polypeptide(L)'
;MPRIAEPREIIDFLTAVKHVAARPGGFDLIPRKETLNVLAEHGWGRSFPRTVVRSLTIRNYSHTDADRDRPGEIWVFGTRIQSVSFYIKLKLDRVDGRHMVRCLSFHPEREGMEPLRFPYQVP
;
A
#
# COMPACT_ATOMS: atom_id res chain seq x y z
N MET A 1 -7.59 -12.60 -9.22
CA MET A 1 -8.98 -12.27 -8.85
C MET A 1 -8.93 -11.75 -7.43
N PRO A 2 -9.61 -10.64 -7.13
CA PRO A 2 -9.62 -10.07 -5.79
C PRO A 2 -10.13 -11.08 -4.76
N ARG A 3 -9.44 -11.17 -3.62
CA ARG A 3 -9.84 -11.97 -2.46
C ARG A 3 -9.75 -11.15 -1.18
N ILE A 4 -10.55 -11.54 -0.20
CA ILE A 4 -10.39 -11.09 1.18
C ILE A 4 -9.43 -12.07 1.86
N ALA A 5 -8.32 -11.56 2.38
CA ALA A 5 -7.32 -12.35 3.09
C ALA A 5 -7.71 -12.46 4.56
N GLU A 6 -7.35 -13.56 5.20
CA GLU A 6 -7.64 -13.75 6.62
C GLU A 6 -6.88 -12.74 7.49
N PRO A 7 -7.42 -12.36 8.67
CA PRO A 7 -6.76 -11.40 9.57
C PRO A 7 -5.30 -11.71 9.85
N ARG A 8 -4.96 -12.99 10.01
CA ARG A 8 -3.59 -13.45 10.24
C ARG A 8 -2.67 -13.13 9.06
N GLU A 9 -3.10 -13.40 7.83
CA GLU A 9 -2.30 -13.11 6.62
C GLU A 9 -2.01 -11.61 6.50
N ILE A 10 -3.03 -10.78 6.78
CA ILE A 10 -2.90 -9.31 6.74
C ILE A 10 -1.92 -8.82 7.81
N ILE A 11 -2.02 -9.36 9.02
CA ILE A 11 -1.14 -9.01 10.14
C ILE A 11 0.30 -9.43 9.83
N ASP A 12 0.51 -10.63 9.30
CA ASP A 12 1.84 -11.14 8.92
C ASP A 12 2.44 -10.27 7.81
N PHE A 13 1.65 -9.94 6.78
CA PHE A 13 2.07 -9.03 5.71
C PHE A 13 2.44 -7.64 6.23
N LEU A 14 1.57 -7.01 7.03
CA LEU A 14 1.83 -5.68 7.61
C LEU A 14 3.05 -5.68 8.53
N THR A 15 3.27 -6.75 9.29
CA THR A 15 4.44 -6.91 10.14
C THR A 15 5.72 -6.94 9.30
N ALA A 16 5.73 -7.75 8.23
CA ALA A 16 6.85 -7.81 7.29
C ALA A 16 7.08 -6.45 6.60
N VAL A 17 6.02 -5.80 6.12
CA VAL A 17 6.09 -4.46 5.50
C VAL A 17 6.70 -3.45 6.45
N LYS A 18 6.23 -3.38 7.70
CA LYS A 18 6.75 -2.43 8.71
C LYS A 18 8.23 -2.67 9.00
N HIS A 19 8.63 -3.94 9.13
CA HIS A 19 10.00 -4.31 9.40
C HIS A 19 10.93 -3.97 8.23
N VAL A 20 10.54 -4.35 7.00
CA VAL A 20 11.34 -4.12 5.79
C VAL A 20 11.39 -2.62 5.46
N ALA A 21 10.27 -1.91 5.51
CA ALA A 21 10.20 -0.48 5.29
C ALA A 21 10.87 0.35 6.41
N ALA A 22 11.35 -0.23 7.50
CA ALA A 22 12.18 0.47 8.48
C ALA A 22 13.67 0.56 8.07
N ARG A 23 14.12 -0.35 7.19
CA ARG A 23 15.55 -0.48 6.81
C ARG A 23 15.93 0.52 5.70
N PRO A 24 17.17 1.01 5.63
CA PRO A 24 17.68 1.70 4.45
C PRO A 24 17.51 0.83 3.19
N GLY A 25 17.00 1.39 2.09
CA GLY A 25 16.75 0.64 0.85
C GLY A 25 15.59 -0.36 0.90
N GLY A 26 14.87 -0.50 2.03
CA GLY A 26 13.77 -1.47 2.15
C GLY A 26 12.43 -1.00 1.57
N PHE A 27 12.35 0.22 1.03
CA PHE A 27 11.13 0.79 0.49
C PHE A 27 11.40 1.48 -0.86
N ASP A 28 10.64 1.08 -1.87
CA ASP A 28 10.70 1.62 -3.22
C ASP A 28 9.33 2.18 -3.62
N LEU A 29 9.30 3.47 -3.97
CA LEU A 29 8.11 4.15 -4.46
C LEU A 29 8.14 4.17 -5.98
N ILE A 30 7.24 3.44 -6.62
CA ILE A 30 7.14 3.41 -8.07
C ILE A 30 6.60 4.77 -8.56
N PRO A 31 7.35 5.51 -9.39
CA PRO A 31 7.03 6.88 -9.76
C PRO A 31 5.92 6.93 -10.83
N ARG A 32 4.68 6.61 -10.45
CA ARG A 32 3.50 6.77 -11.31
C ARG A 32 3.03 8.23 -11.30
N LYS A 33 2.50 8.71 -12.42
CA LYS A 33 2.06 10.11 -12.63
C LYS A 33 1.14 10.58 -11.50
N GLU A 34 0.15 9.78 -11.13
CA GLU A 34 -0.84 10.09 -10.11
C GLU A 34 -0.21 10.27 -8.73
N THR A 35 0.76 9.41 -8.39
CA THR A 35 1.52 9.49 -7.14
C THR A 35 2.46 10.68 -7.12
N LEU A 36 3.17 10.97 -8.23
CA LEU A 36 4.04 12.14 -8.29
C LEU A 36 3.25 13.44 -8.19
N ASN A 37 2.10 13.52 -8.85
CA ASN A 37 1.22 14.68 -8.80
C ASN A 37 0.75 14.97 -7.38
N VAL A 38 0.23 13.97 -6.66
CA VAL A 38 -0.26 14.23 -5.28
C VAL A 38 0.88 14.63 -4.34
N LEU A 39 2.08 14.06 -4.50
CA LEU A 39 3.23 14.48 -3.69
C LEU A 39 3.60 15.94 -3.97
N ALA A 40 3.61 16.36 -5.24
CA ALA A 40 3.90 17.72 -5.63
C ALA A 40 2.82 18.71 -5.16
N GLU A 41 1.54 18.38 -5.40
CA GLU A 41 0.37 19.20 -5.03
C GLU A 41 0.33 19.49 -3.52
N HIS A 42 0.70 18.52 -2.68
CA HIS A 42 0.69 18.67 -1.23
C HIS A 42 2.06 19.08 -0.63
N GLY A 43 3.10 19.26 -1.45
CA GLY A 43 4.46 19.55 -0.99
C GLY A 43 5.08 18.42 -0.16
N TRP A 44 4.66 17.18 -0.37
CA TRP A 44 5.14 16.01 0.38
C TRP A 44 6.43 15.45 -0.21
N GLY A 45 7.38 15.14 0.66
CA GLY A 45 8.61 14.44 0.29
C GLY A 45 8.36 12.99 -0.11
N ARG A 46 9.30 12.40 -0.88
CA ARG A 46 9.25 10.99 -1.31
C ARG A 46 9.24 9.97 -0.15
N SER A 47 9.61 10.40 1.06
CA SER A 47 9.54 9.59 2.28
C SER A 47 8.13 9.53 2.88
N PHE A 48 7.21 10.42 2.49
CA PHE A 48 5.87 10.49 3.07
C PHE A 48 5.06 9.19 2.87
N PRO A 49 4.99 8.58 1.66
CA PRO A 49 4.32 7.29 1.48
C PRO A 49 4.90 6.19 2.38
N ARG A 50 6.22 6.17 2.60
CA ARG A 50 6.88 5.21 3.49
C ARG A 50 6.37 5.35 4.93
N THR A 51 6.19 6.58 5.41
CA THR A 51 5.63 6.85 6.74
C THR A 51 4.19 6.35 6.86
N VAL A 52 3.35 6.63 5.87
CA VAL A 52 1.95 6.18 5.84
C VAL A 52 1.85 4.66 5.78
N VAL A 53 2.65 4.01 4.94
CA VAL A 53 2.65 2.54 4.83
C VAL A 53 3.02 1.87 6.15
N ARG A 54 3.94 2.47 6.93
CA ARG A 54 4.32 1.95 8.26
C ARG A 54 3.23 2.12 9.31
N SER A 55 2.28 3.03 9.13
CA SER A 55 1.15 3.22 10.05
C SER A 55 -0.07 2.36 9.73
N LEU A 56 -0.08 1.65 8.59
CA LEU A 56 -1.22 0.82 8.20
C LEU A 56 -1.51 -0.28 9.23
N THR A 57 -2.80 -0.54 9.39
CA THR A 57 -3.37 -1.58 10.25
C THR A 57 -4.32 -2.46 9.44
N ILE A 58 -4.81 -3.54 10.04
CA ILE A 58 -5.85 -4.38 9.42
C ILE A 58 -7.12 -3.59 9.06
N ARG A 59 -7.43 -2.50 9.80
CA ARG A 59 -8.58 -1.62 9.49
C ARG A 59 -8.42 -0.82 8.19
N ASN A 60 -7.19 -0.73 7.68
CA ASN A 60 -6.89 -0.11 6.41
C ASN A 60 -6.94 -1.10 5.25
N TYR A 61 -6.94 -2.40 5.52
CA TYR A 61 -6.95 -3.43 4.48
C TYR A 61 -8.25 -3.39 3.70
N SER A 62 -8.14 -3.50 2.37
CA SER A 62 -9.32 -3.67 1.52
C SER A 62 -9.44 -5.07 0.95
N HIS A 63 -8.50 -5.44 0.10
CA HIS A 63 -8.47 -6.73 -0.57
C HIS A 63 -7.03 -7.02 -1.03
N THR A 64 -6.79 -8.23 -1.49
CA THR A 64 -5.56 -8.62 -2.18
C THR A 64 -5.94 -9.19 -3.53
N ASP A 65 -5.13 -8.95 -4.56
CA ASP A 65 -5.33 -9.47 -5.91
C ASP A 65 -4.03 -10.04 -6.45
N ALA A 66 -4.12 -10.92 -7.44
CA ALA A 66 -2.96 -11.42 -8.15
C ALA A 66 -2.33 -10.26 -8.95
N ASP A 67 -1.02 -10.13 -8.88
CA ASP A 67 -0.29 -9.27 -9.80
C ASP A 67 -0.34 -9.91 -11.21
N ARG A 68 -0.95 -9.20 -12.17
CA ARG A 68 -1.14 -9.71 -13.54
C ARG A 68 0.14 -9.62 -14.37
N ASP A 69 1.05 -8.73 -13.99
CA ASP A 69 2.27 -8.46 -14.74
C ASP A 69 3.45 -9.27 -14.20
N ARG A 70 3.41 -9.69 -12.93
CA ARG A 70 4.51 -10.40 -12.25
C ARG A 70 3.98 -11.43 -11.26
N PRO A 71 4.74 -12.50 -10.93
CA PRO A 71 4.35 -13.42 -9.86
C PRO A 71 4.16 -12.71 -8.51
N GLY A 72 3.15 -13.14 -7.75
CA GLY A 72 2.88 -12.68 -6.38
C GLY A 72 1.55 -11.92 -6.23
N GLU A 73 1.32 -11.44 -5.02
CA GLU A 73 0.07 -10.75 -4.65
C GLU A 73 0.28 -9.25 -4.45
N ILE A 74 -0.70 -8.45 -4.86
CA ILE A 74 -0.82 -7.02 -4.58
C ILE A 74 -1.82 -6.85 -3.45
N TRP A 75 -1.39 -6.14 -2.42
CA TRP A 75 -2.19 -5.83 -1.25
C TRP A 75 -2.71 -4.40 -1.35
N VAL A 76 -4.02 -4.25 -1.27
CA VAL A 76 -4.70 -2.96 -1.42
C VAL A 76 -5.16 -2.47 -0.06
N PHE A 77 -4.82 -1.21 0.25
CA PHE A 77 -5.18 -0.53 1.47
C PHE A 77 -5.80 0.83 1.17
N GLY A 78 -6.61 1.29 2.12
CA GLY A 78 -7.15 2.64 2.16
C GLY A 78 -6.89 3.32 3.50
N THR A 79 -6.65 4.62 3.46
CA THR A 79 -6.50 5.44 4.67
C THR A 79 -6.94 6.88 4.42
N ARG A 80 -7.25 7.63 5.48
CA ARG A 80 -7.57 9.05 5.36
C ARG A 80 -6.33 9.90 5.63
N ILE A 81 -6.03 10.83 4.73
CA ILE A 81 -4.96 11.81 4.85
C ILE A 81 -5.58 13.18 4.57
N GLN A 82 -5.50 14.11 5.51
CA GLN A 82 -6.14 15.44 5.37
C GLN A 82 -7.61 15.34 4.92
N SER A 83 -8.38 14.45 5.56
CA SER A 83 -9.79 14.15 5.25
C SER A 83 -10.08 13.50 3.89
N VAL A 84 -9.07 13.29 3.04
CA VAL A 84 -9.16 12.63 1.73
C VAL A 84 -8.90 11.13 1.89
N SER A 85 -9.73 10.29 1.28
CA SER A 85 -9.49 8.84 1.21
C SER A 85 -8.40 8.54 0.18
N PHE A 86 -7.34 7.89 0.61
CA PHE A 86 -6.20 7.48 -0.21
C PHE A 86 -6.26 6.00 -0.51
N TYR A 87 -5.97 5.67 -1.76
CA TYR A 87 -5.78 4.33 -2.30
C TYR A 87 -4.29 3.98 -2.35
N ILE A 88 -3.92 2.82 -1.79
CA ILE A 88 -2.53 2.38 -1.65
C ILE A 88 -2.39 0.93 -2.14
N LYS A 89 -1.50 0.69 -3.11
CA LYS A 89 -1.12 -0.66 -3.57
C LYS A 89 0.29 -1.01 -3.11
N LEU A 90 0.42 -2.13 -2.41
CA LEU A 90 1.69 -2.62 -1.88
C LEU A 90 2.01 -4.01 -2.40
N LYS A 91 3.30 -4.28 -2.53
CA LYS A 91 3.84 -5.61 -2.78
C LYS A 91 5.10 -5.83 -1.96
N LEU A 92 5.30 -7.04 -1.45
CA LEU A 92 6.55 -7.44 -0.82
C LEU A 92 7.35 -8.30 -1.82
N ASP A 93 8.35 -7.69 -2.44
CA ASP A 93 9.22 -8.35 -3.41
C ASP A 93 10.54 -8.79 -2.78
N ARG A 94 11.30 -9.59 -3.53
CA ARG A 94 12.72 -9.87 -3.26
C ARG A 94 13.58 -9.32 -4.40
N VAL A 95 14.60 -8.54 -4.05
CA VAL A 95 15.62 -8.01 -4.95
C VAL A 95 16.98 -8.37 -4.37
N ASP A 96 17.83 -9.05 -5.15
CA ASP A 96 19.16 -9.50 -4.73
C ASP A 96 19.15 -10.27 -3.39
N GLY A 97 18.15 -11.15 -3.21
CA GLY A 97 17.98 -11.95 -2.00
C GLY A 97 17.44 -11.18 -0.79
N ARG A 98 17.16 -9.88 -0.90
CA ARG A 98 16.63 -9.03 0.17
C ARG A 98 15.18 -8.68 -0.07
N HIS A 99 14.38 -8.66 1.00
CA HIS A 99 13.00 -8.18 0.91
C HIS A 99 12.95 -6.67 0.69
N MET A 100 12.02 -6.23 -0.16
CA MET A 100 11.75 -4.83 -0.44
C MET A 100 10.24 -4.59 -0.55
N VAL A 101 9.75 -3.54 0.11
CA VAL A 101 8.37 -3.10 -0.06
C VAL A 101 8.30 -2.21 -1.30
N ARG A 102 7.49 -2.61 -2.29
CA ARG A 102 7.13 -1.75 -3.41
C ARG A 102 5.79 -1.08 -3.16
N CYS A 103 5.78 0.25 -3.16
CA CYS A 103 4.57 1.04 -3.21
C CYS A 103 4.23 1.34 -4.67
N LEU A 104 3.28 0.58 -5.21
CA LEU A 104 2.90 0.61 -6.63
C LEU A 104 1.95 1.77 -6.95
N SER A 105 1.12 2.15 -5.97
CA SER A 105 0.18 3.27 -6.08
C SER A 105 0.02 3.94 -4.72
N PHE A 106 -0.04 5.27 -4.73
CA PHE A 106 -0.31 6.12 -3.58
C PHE A 106 -0.96 7.40 -4.07
N HIS A 107 -2.29 7.49 -3.99
CA HIS A 107 -3.04 8.67 -4.46
C HIS A 107 -4.46 8.67 -3.87
N PRO A 108 -5.20 9.79 -3.93
CA PRO A 108 -6.61 9.82 -3.55
C PRO A 108 -7.45 8.81 -4.33
N GLU A 109 -8.48 8.25 -3.71
CA GLU A 109 -9.55 7.54 -4.43
C GLU A 109 -10.18 8.48 -5.46
N ARG A 110 -10.48 7.92 -6.64
CA ARG A 110 -11.09 8.65 -7.75
C ARG A 110 -12.23 7.84 -8.33
N GLU A 111 -13.14 8.54 -9.00
CA GLU A 111 -14.22 7.91 -9.76
C GLU A 111 -13.68 6.92 -10.80
N GLY A 112 -14.37 5.80 -10.97
CA GLY A 112 -13.97 4.72 -11.89
C GLY A 112 -12.91 3.75 -11.34
N MET A 113 -12.42 3.96 -10.12
CA MET A 113 -11.59 2.98 -9.43
C MET A 113 -12.42 1.87 -8.80
N GLU A 114 -11.79 0.70 -8.59
CA GLU A 114 -12.38 -0.34 -7.77
C GLU A 114 -12.61 0.19 -6.35
N PRO A 115 -13.85 0.09 -5.82
CA PRO A 115 -14.20 0.71 -4.55
C PRO A 115 -13.44 0.05 -3.40
N LEU A 116 -12.87 0.87 -2.52
CA LEU A 116 -12.29 0.36 -1.27
C LEU A 116 -13.39 -0.11 -0.34
N ARG A 117 -13.33 -1.39 0.01
CA ARG A 117 -14.18 -2.01 1.04
C ARG A 117 -13.29 -2.42 2.20
N PHE A 118 -13.65 -2.11 3.43
CA PHE A 118 -12.82 -2.38 4.61
C PHE A 118 -13.44 -3.47 5.49
N PRO A 119 -13.20 -4.76 5.19
CA PRO A 119 -13.88 -5.88 5.86
C PRO A 119 -13.64 -5.97 7.37
N TYR A 120 -12.62 -5.27 7.89
CA TYR A 120 -12.23 -5.31 9.31
C TYR A 120 -12.39 -3.97 10.02
N GLN A 121 -13.11 -3.01 9.41
CA GLN A 121 -13.60 -1.85 10.15
C GLN A 121 -14.83 -2.28 10.95
N VAL A 122 -14.66 -2.34 12.28
CA VAL A 122 -15.81 -2.44 13.19
C VAL A 122 -16.48 -1.06 13.28
N PRO A 123 -17.82 -0.97 13.33
CA PRO A 123 -18.57 0.26 13.58
C PRO A 123 -18.08 1.07 14.79
#